data_AF-A0A9D8T497-F1
#
_entry.id   AF-A0A9D8T497-F1
#
_cell.length_a   1.000
_cell.length_b   1.000
_cell.length_c   1.000
_cell.angle_alpha   90.00
_cell.angle_beta   90.00
_cell.angle_gamma   90.00
#
_symmetry.space_group_name_H-M   'P 1'
#
loop_
_entity.id
_entity.type
_entity.pdbx_description
1 polymer ?
#
loop_
_entity_poly.entity_id
_entity_poly.type
_entity_poly.pdbx_seq_one_letter_code
_entity_poly.pdbx_strand_id
1 'polypeptide(L)'
;QVMEEDKNLSTSNMEAYRAEARAIRAMSYFYLVRTFGDVPMVMKPTIDDTDGFAIAKSSADSVLNVVVDDLREALMYAQSSFGSYRQDYNKSRFTKQSIRALLADILLWQGRYQECVDVCDEFLAYNNKQMLTARSGYYELGDASLLLPMFTHHAAYTNEVIFATAFQPSGMDASFVALYGHMAKDPQISASEKLYNRGMFNSTDERRYLTNVSSANDGDYTYYQIPKFIADGYELVGGVGGASAANYTLAPNKSYEWIFYRLPDIYLMRAEALVELAATKSTNDEINSYLNSAIDMVNNTYMRANVDLRATDSLSIKEYFSVDLMRELVMDERQREFMFEGKRWFDLLRQARRFNTADYAVSAVEDKRFPNSSSQVALSKMSTMDALYMPIYQTEIENNDKLVQNPFYQMDETTEKNENK
;
A
#
# COMPACT_ATOMS: atom_id res chain seq x y z
N GLN A 1 31.07 21.36 -3.27
CA GLN A 1 31.70 20.61 -2.17
C GLN A 1 32.04 19.17 -2.53
N VAL A 2 31.11 18.20 -2.53
CA VAL A 2 31.47 16.77 -2.76
C VAL A 2 32.20 16.51 -4.09
N MET A 3 31.73 17.08 -5.21
CA MET A 3 32.43 16.94 -6.51
C MET A 3 33.79 17.65 -6.57
N GLU A 4 34.06 18.61 -5.67
CA GLU A 4 35.37 19.28 -5.59
C GLU A 4 36.38 18.40 -4.85
N GLU A 5 35.90 17.55 -3.94
CA GLU A 5 36.68 16.62 -3.13
C GLU A 5 36.89 15.26 -3.81
N ASP A 6 35.84 14.71 -4.46
CA ASP A 6 35.92 13.44 -5.20
C ASP A 6 35.91 13.66 -6.71
N LYS A 7 37.11 13.62 -7.31
CA LYS A 7 37.31 13.78 -8.76
C LYS A 7 36.77 12.61 -9.58
N ASN A 8 36.44 11.46 -8.98
CA ASN A 8 35.88 10.30 -9.67
C ASN A 8 34.35 10.33 -9.73
N LEU A 9 33.70 11.23 -8.98
CA LEU A 9 32.26 11.41 -9.02
C LEU A 9 31.85 12.23 -10.24
N SER A 10 31.29 11.57 -11.25
CA SER A 10 30.74 12.27 -12.42
C SER A 10 29.46 13.06 -12.05
N THR A 11 29.20 14.15 -12.78
CA THR A 11 27.95 14.92 -12.66
C THR A 11 26.71 14.03 -12.83
N SER A 12 26.76 13.08 -13.77
CA SER A 12 25.65 12.14 -14.00
C SER A 12 25.37 11.26 -12.77
N ASN A 13 26.41 10.72 -12.15
CA ASN A 13 26.26 9.91 -10.93
C ASN A 13 25.75 10.76 -9.76
N MET A 14 26.28 11.98 -9.60
CA MET A 14 25.80 12.91 -8.57
C MET A 14 24.30 13.21 -8.73
N GLU A 15 23.84 13.53 -9.95
CA GLU A 15 22.42 13.83 -10.18
C GLU A 15 21.52 12.59 -10.00
N ALA A 16 22.01 11.41 -10.35
CA ALA A 16 21.30 10.15 -10.05
C ALA A 16 21.16 9.93 -8.53
N TYR A 17 22.22 10.17 -7.75
CA TYR A 17 22.15 10.08 -6.28
C TYR A 17 21.22 11.12 -5.67
N ARG A 18 21.20 12.34 -6.20
CA ARG A 18 20.24 13.39 -5.79
C ARG A 18 18.80 12.98 -6.08
N ALA A 19 18.55 12.35 -7.24
CA ALA A 19 17.23 11.84 -7.58
C ALA A 19 16.76 10.75 -6.60
N GLU A 20 17.64 9.81 -6.21
CA GLU A 20 17.33 8.82 -5.18
C GLU A 20 17.06 9.46 -3.82
N ALA A 21 17.87 10.45 -3.40
CA ALA A 21 17.68 11.16 -2.14
C ALA A 21 16.35 11.94 -2.10
N ARG A 22 15.97 12.60 -3.20
CA ARG A 22 14.68 13.27 -3.36
C ARG A 22 13.52 12.28 -3.25
N ALA A 23 13.63 11.12 -3.88
CA ALA A 23 12.60 10.09 -3.81
C ALA A 23 12.43 9.53 -2.38
N ILE A 24 13.54 9.31 -1.66
CA ILE A 24 13.50 8.91 -0.24
C ILE A 24 12.84 10.00 0.61
N ARG A 25 13.19 11.28 0.41
CA ARG A 25 12.56 12.42 1.09
C ARG A 25 11.06 12.46 0.83
N ALA A 26 10.66 12.34 -0.44
CA ALA A 26 9.26 12.34 -0.84
C ALA A 26 8.47 11.20 -0.21
N MET A 27 9.02 9.97 -0.23
CA MET A 27 8.39 8.82 0.41
C MET A 27 8.25 9.02 1.92
N SER A 28 9.29 9.53 2.58
CA SER A 28 9.28 9.79 4.03
C SER A 28 8.21 10.80 4.41
N TYR A 29 8.16 11.95 3.72
CA TYR A 29 7.13 12.96 3.96
C TYR A 29 5.73 12.46 3.61
N PHE A 30 5.58 11.66 2.56
CA PHE A 30 4.27 11.11 2.23
C PHE A 30 3.74 10.19 3.34
N TYR A 31 4.60 9.33 3.90
CA TYR A 31 4.24 8.51 5.07
C TYR A 31 3.93 9.36 6.30
N LEU A 32 4.73 10.40 6.59
CA LEU A 32 4.46 11.33 7.67
C LEU A 32 3.09 12.01 7.52
N VAL A 33 2.79 12.55 6.32
CA VAL A 33 1.54 13.24 6.04
C VAL A 33 0.32 12.32 6.14
N ARG A 34 0.39 11.11 5.58
CA ARG A 34 -0.74 10.17 5.62
C ARG A 34 -0.92 9.48 6.98
N THR A 35 0.04 9.63 7.89
CA THR A 35 -0.06 9.13 9.27
C THR A 35 -0.46 10.21 10.27
N PHE A 36 0.11 11.42 10.16
CA PHE A 36 -0.04 12.48 11.15
C PHE A 36 -0.78 13.73 10.62
N GLY A 37 -1.06 13.82 9.33
CA GLY A 37 -1.65 15.01 8.73
C GLY A 37 -0.62 16.10 8.48
N ASP A 38 -0.79 17.27 9.08
CA ASP A 38 0.17 18.37 8.99
C ASP A 38 1.46 18.01 9.74
N VAL A 39 2.62 18.31 9.15
CA VAL A 39 3.93 17.93 9.70
C VAL A 39 5.00 19.03 9.51
N PRO A 40 6.01 19.13 10.39
CA PRO A 40 7.15 20.01 10.16
C PRO A 40 7.88 19.65 8.86
N MET A 41 8.27 20.67 8.08
CA MET A 41 8.98 20.47 6.82
C MET A 41 10.41 21.02 6.91
N VAL A 42 11.37 20.10 6.87
CA VAL A 42 12.81 20.36 6.90
C VAL A 42 13.41 20.07 5.53
N MET A 43 13.85 21.13 4.84
CA MET A 43 14.42 21.03 3.48
C MET A 43 15.92 21.28 3.42
N LYS A 44 16.50 21.79 4.50
CA LYS A 44 17.93 22.06 4.63
C LYS A 44 18.51 21.13 5.70
N PRO A 45 19.70 20.57 5.49
CA PRO A 45 20.38 19.84 6.53
C PRO A 45 20.75 20.80 7.66
N THR A 46 20.66 20.33 8.90
CA THR A 46 21.29 20.97 10.06
C THR A 46 22.79 20.76 9.96
N ILE A 47 23.57 21.84 10.04
CA ILE A 47 25.04 21.77 9.91
C ILE A 47 25.72 21.84 11.27
N ASP A 48 25.17 22.63 12.20
CA ASP A 48 25.68 22.77 13.55
C ASP A 48 24.55 23.07 14.55
N ASP A 49 24.88 23.08 15.84
CA ASP A 49 23.93 23.25 16.95
C ASP A 49 23.35 24.68 17.05
N THR A 50 23.73 25.60 16.16
CA THR A 50 23.17 26.96 16.10
C THR A 50 21.93 27.07 15.22
N ASP A 51 21.66 26.05 14.40
CA ASP A 51 20.44 25.97 13.60
C ASP A 51 19.21 25.78 14.49
N GLY A 52 18.17 26.60 14.28
CA GLY A 52 16.93 26.48 15.04
C GLY A 52 16.16 25.19 14.72
N PHE A 53 16.03 24.30 15.69
CA PHE A 53 15.30 23.02 15.54
C PHE A 53 13.77 23.16 15.69
N ALA A 54 13.30 24.28 16.24
CA ALA A 54 11.88 24.54 16.45
C ALA A 54 11.17 24.96 15.17
N ILE A 55 10.47 24.01 14.54
CA ILE A 55 9.78 24.16 13.26
C ILE A 55 8.30 23.84 13.44
N ALA A 56 7.44 24.80 13.08
CA ALA A 56 5.99 24.62 13.08
C ALA A 56 5.54 23.65 11.98
N LYS A 57 4.35 23.06 12.15
CA LYS A 57 3.75 22.21 11.13
C LYS A 57 3.48 23.02 9.85
N SER A 58 3.78 22.44 8.71
CA SER A 58 3.28 22.87 7.41
C SER A 58 2.05 22.05 7.06
N SER A 59 1.13 22.62 6.27
CA SER A 59 -0.05 21.86 5.85
C SER A 59 0.35 20.64 5.03
N ALA A 60 -0.40 19.55 5.19
CA ALA A 60 -0.23 18.32 4.44
C ALA A 60 -0.08 18.59 2.92
N ASP A 61 -0.98 19.39 2.34
CA ASP A 61 -0.95 19.70 0.91
C ASP A 61 0.28 20.52 0.49
N SER A 62 0.74 21.45 1.33
CA SER A 62 1.97 22.21 1.06
C SER A 62 3.20 21.29 1.04
N VAL A 63 3.29 20.36 2.01
CA VAL A 63 4.38 19.37 2.07
C VAL A 63 4.34 18.47 0.83
N LEU A 64 3.15 17.97 0.48
CA LEU A 64 2.97 17.07 -0.67
C LEU A 64 3.29 17.75 -2.00
N ASN A 65 2.94 19.03 -2.18
CA ASN A 65 3.27 19.78 -3.39
C ASN A 65 4.79 19.90 -3.59
N VAL A 66 5.54 20.19 -2.51
CA VAL A 66 7.00 20.28 -2.56
C VAL A 66 7.61 18.94 -2.98
N VAL A 67 7.14 17.83 -2.42
CA VAL A 67 7.71 16.52 -2.77
C VAL A 67 7.26 16.00 -4.13
N VAL A 68 6.10 16.44 -4.64
CA VAL A 68 5.71 16.20 -6.05
C VAL A 68 6.71 16.87 -7.00
N ASP A 69 7.10 18.11 -6.71
CA ASP A 69 8.10 18.82 -7.53
C ASP A 69 9.47 18.15 -7.43
N ASP A 70 9.88 17.70 -6.24
CA ASP A 70 11.10 16.89 -6.06
C ASP A 70 11.08 15.62 -6.93
N LEU A 71 9.96 14.89 -6.97
CA LEU A 71 9.84 13.65 -7.74
C LEU A 71 9.87 13.93 -9.24
N ARG A 72 9.25 15.02 -9.71
CA ARG A 72 9.33 15.45 -11.11
C ARG A 72 10.75 15.77 -11.54
N GLU A 73 11.50 16.47 -10.70
CA GLU A 73 12.91 16.75 -10.97
C GLU A 73 13.74 15.46 -10.91
N ALA A 74 13.45 14.56 -9.95
CA ALA A 74 14.13 13.27 -9.83
C ALA A 74 13.93 12.40 -11.08
N LEU A 75 12.77 12.43 -11.74
CA LEU A 75 12.52 11.68 -12.99
C LEU A 75 13.45 12.05 -14.14
N MET A 76 13.98 13.28 -14.14
CA MET A 76 14.93 13.74 -15.17
C MET A 76 16.25 12.97 -15.08
N TYR A 77 16.70 12.65 -13.86
CA TYR A 77 18.06 12.16 -13.60
C TYR A 77 18.13 10.71 -13.06
N ALA A 78 17.02 10.17 -12.55
CA ALA A 78 16.99 8.81 -12.02
C ALA A 78 17.35 7.76 -13.07
N GLN A 79 17.98 6.66 -12.62
CA GLN A 79 18.32 5.55 -13.50
C GLN A 79 17.06 4.77 -13.91
N SER A 80 17.00 4.32 -15.16
CA SER A 80 15.92 3.44 -15.63
C SER A 80 16.10 2.00 -15.14
N SER A 81 17.34 1.57 -14.94
CA SER A 81 17.70 0.23 -14.44
C SER A 81 19.10 0.27 -13.84
N PHE A 82 19.35 -0.60 -12.86
CA PHE A 82 20.67 -0.85 -12.28
C PHE A 82 21.28 -2.19 -12.73
N GLY A 83 20.67 -2.83 -13.74
CA GLY A 83 21.11 -4.13 -14.26
C GLY A 83 20.64 -5.33 -13.43
N SER A 84 21.13 -6.52 -13.79
CA SER A 84 20.78 -7.79 -13.14
C SER A 84 21.74 -8.22 -12.02
N TYR A 85 22.91 -7.56 -11.91
CA TYR A 85 23.83 -7.81 -10.81
C TYR A 85 23.24 -7.28 -9.50
N ARG A 86 23.20 -8.11 -8.44
CA ARG A 86 22.61 -7.77 -7.13
C ARG A 86 21.17 -7.25 -7.27
N GLN A 87 20.33 -8.03 -7.93
CA GLN A 87 18.92 -7.69 -8.17
C GLN A 87 18.14 -7.42 -6.88
N ASP A 88 18.48 -8.13 -5.80
CA ASP A 88 18.03 -7.89 -4.41
C ASP A 88 18.24 -6.44 -3.99
N TYR A 89 19.45 -5.92 -4.18
CA TYR A 89 19.79 -4.54 -3.85
C TYR A 89 19.13 -3.54 -4.81
N ASN A 90 19.10 -3.86 -6.11
CA ASN A 90 18.60 -2.96 -7.14
C ASN A 90 17.10 -2.67 -7.00
N LYS A 91 16.31 -3.58 -6.44
CA LYS A 91 14.87 -3.38 -6.19
C LYS A 91 14.58 -2.42 -5.03
N SER A 92 15.57 -2.18 -4.18
CA SER A 92 15.54 -1.16 -3.11
C SER A 92 16.09 0.20 -3.53
N ARG A 93 16.46 0.35 -4.81
CA ARG A 93 16.87 1.64 -5.37
C ARG A 93 15.75 2.27 -6.18
N PHE A 94 15.61 3.59 -6.07
CA PHE A 94 14.62 4.32 -6.83
C PHE A 94 15.03 4.38 -8.31
N THR A 95 14.26 3.69 -9.14
CA THR A 95 14.30 3.84 -10.60
C THR A 95 13.28 4.88 -11.06
N LYS A 96 13.35 5.29 -12.33
CA LYS A 96 12.29 6.13 -12.93
C LYS A 96 10.89 5.55 -12.71
N GLN A 97 10.73 4.24 -12.83
CA GLN A 97 9.42 3.58 -12.63
C GLN A 97 9.00 3.54 -11.15
N SER A 98 9.95 3.40 -10.23
CA SER A 98 9.67 3.50 -8.79
C SER A 98 9.22 4.91 -8.40
N ILE A 99 9.84 5.94 -9.00
CA ILE A 99 9.48 7.34 -8.79
C ILE A 99 8.08 7.63 -9.37
N ARG A 100 7.76 7.13 -10.57
CA ARG A 100 6.40 7.26 -11.14
C ARG A 100 5.33 6.61 -10.24
N ALA A 101 5.60 5.43 -9.70
CA ALA A 101 4.67 4.77 -8.80
C ALA A 101 4.39 5.60 -7.53
N LEU A 102 5.44 6.11 -6.89
CA LEU A 102 5.32 6.98 -5.72
C LEU A 102 4.61 8.31 -6.07
N LEU A 103 4.93 8.89 -7.23
CA LEU A 103 4.31 10.13 -7.70
C LEU A 103 2.81 9.93 -7.96
N ALA A 104 2.41 8.84 -8.62
CA ALA A 104 1.01 8.52 -8.85
C ALA A 104 0.23 8.35 -7.52
N ASP A 105 0.82 7.69 -6.52
CA ASP A 105 0.22 7.49 -5.19
C ASP A 105 -0.02 8.83 -4.47
N ILE A 106 0.98 9.72 -4.48
CA ILE A 106 0.83 11.07 -3.91
C ILE A 106 -0.21 11.89 -4.67
N LEU A 107 -0.22 11.85 -6.01
CA LEU A 107 -1.20 12.57 -6.82
C LEU A 107 -2.63 12.06 -6.57
N LEU A 108 -2.83 10.74 -6.47
CA LEU A 108 -4.11 10.14 -6.12
C LEU A 108 -4.56 10.54 -4.71
N TRP A 109 -3.63 10.58 -3.75
CA TRP A 109 -3.89 11.05 -2.39
C TRP A 109 -4.32 12.52 -2.32
N GLN A 110 -3.76 13.37 -3.18
CA GLN A 110 -4.12 14.78 -3.31
C GLN A 110 -5.40 15.02 -4.13
N GLY A 111 -6.00 13.98 -4.72
CA GLY A 111 -7.15 14.13 -5.62
C GLY A 111 -6.80 14.72 -6.99
N ARG A 112 -5.53 14.73 -7.38
CA ARG A 112 -5.02 15.22 -8.67
C ARG A 112 -5.17 14.13 -9.74
N TYR A 113 -6.42 13.79 -10.03
CA TYR A 113 -6.76 12.56 -10.76
C TYR A 113 -6.23 12.52 -12.20
N GLN A 114 -6.33 13.62 -12.96
CA GLN A 114 -5.79 13.64 -14.32
C GLN A 114 -4.28 13.44 -14.33
N GLU A 115 -3.55 14.13 -13.46
CA GLU A 115 -2.10 13.97 -13.35
C GLU A 115 -1.71 12.56 -12.89
N CYS A 116 -2.50 11.93 -12.00
CA CYS A 116 -2.31 10.53 -11.64
C CYS A 116 -2.48 9.60 -12.85
N VAL A 117 -3.52 9.80 -13.68
CA VAL A 117 -3.73 9.02 -14.90
C VAL A 117 -2.55 9.19 -15.86
N ASP A 118 -2.10 10.43 -16.08
CA ASP A 118 -0.98 10.73 -16.98
C ASP A 118 0.31 10.04 -16.53
N VAL A 119 0.64 10.08 -15.24
CA VAL A 119 1.82 9.40 -14.68
C VAL A 119 1.69 7.87 -14.78
N CYS A 120 0.50 7.32 -14.56
CA CYS A 120 0.25 5.89 -14.76
C CYS A 120 0.37 5.49 -16.24
N ASP A 121 -0.11 6.32 -17.17
CA ASP A 121 0.01 6.08 -18.61
C ASP A 121 1.47 6.12 -19.06
N GLU A 122 2.26 7.08 -18.58
CA GLU A 122 3.71 7.08 -18.79
C GLU A 122 4.38 5.83 -18.23
N PHE A 123 3.99 5.40 -17.03
CA PHE A 123 4.53 4.16 -16.46
C PHE A 123 4.26 2.99 -17.41
N LEU A 124 3.01 2.81 -17.83
CA LEU A 124 2.56 1.69 -18.67
C LEU A 124 3.20 1.73 -20.07
N ALA A 125 3.40 2.92 -20.65
CA ALA A 125 4.06 3.08 -21.95
C ALA A 125 5.53 2.61 -21.96
N TYR A 126 6.23 2.74 -20.83
CA TYR A 126 7.61 2.28 -20.66
C TYR A 126 7.73 1.05 -19.76
N ASN A 127 6.62 0.32 -19.55
CA ASN A 127 6.58 -0.80 -18.64
C ASN A 127 7.18 -2.07 -19.27
N ASN A 128 8.17 -2.66 -18.61
CA ASN A 128 8.68 -4.00 -18.93
C ASN A 128 8.28 -5.05 -17.89
N LYS A 129 7.43 -4.68 -16.92
CA LYS A 129 6.92 -5.55 -15.86
C LYS A 129 5.72 -6.33 -16.36
N GLN A 130 5.53 -7.52 -15.78
CA GLN A 130 4.43 -8.41 -16.13
C GLN A 130 3.63 -8.74 -14.88
N MET A 131 2.31 -8.82 -15.05
CA MET A 131 1.40 -9.31 -14.02
C MET A 131 1.66 -10.80 -13.79
N LEU A 132 2.07 -11.17 -12.60
CA LEU A 132 2.16 -12.57 -12.18
C LEU A 132 0.76 -13.17 -12.00
N THR A 133 0.66 -14.48 -12.17
CA THR A 133 -0.61 -15.20 -12.08
C THR A 133 -0.81 -15.76 -10.68
N ALA A 134 -1.98 -15.57 -10.07
CA ALA A 134 -2.33 -16.29 -8.85
C ALA A 134 -2.87 -17.67 -9.24
N ARG A 135 -2.34 -18.74 -8.66
CA ARG A 135 -2.76 -20.12 -8.94
C ARG A 135 -2.66 -20.92 -7.65
N SER A 136 -3.61 -21.77 -7.30
CA SER A 136 -3.48 -22.71 -6.18
C SER A 136 -2.76 -23.99 -6.60
N GLY A 137 -2.03 -24.61 -5.66
CA GLY A 137 -1.36 -25.90 -5.88
C GLY A 137 -0.04 -26.03 -5.12
N TYR A 138 0.70 -27.09 -5.40
CA TYR A 138 2.08 -27.22 -4.94
C TYR A 138 2.94 -26.16 -5.64
N TYR A 139 3.46 -25.19 -4.90
CA TYR A 139 4.32 -24.15 -5.44
C TYR A 139 5.75 -24.66 -5.44
N GLU A 140 6.28 -25.01 -6.62
CA GLU A 140 7.72 -24.98 -6.79
C GLU A 140 8.14 -23.51 -6.72
N LEU A 141 8.83 -23.16 -5.64
CA LEU A 141 9.26 -21.81 -5.29
C LEU A 141 10.15 -21.13 -6.34
N GLY A 142 10.56 -21.86 -7.38
CA GLY A 142 11.31 -21.36 -8.52
C GLY A 142 10.46 -20.79 -9.66
N ASP A 143 9.13 -20.94 -9.66
CA ASP A 143 8.31 -20.38 -10.75
C ASP A 143 7.99 -18.89 -10.54
N ALA A 144 8.89 -18.04 -11.01
CA ALA A 144 8.76 -16.58 -10.96
C ALA A 144 7.58 -16.01 -11.77
N SER A 145 6.76 -16.85 -12.44
CA SER A 145 5.51 -16.43 -13.10
C SER A 145 4.30 -16.42 -12.15
N LEU A 146 4.44 -16.98 -10.95
CA LEU A 146 3.37 -17.09 -9.95
C LEU A 146 3.39 -15.94 -8.94
N LEU A 147 2.21 -15.63 -8.39
CA LEU A 147 2.03 -14.53 -7.44
C LEU A 147 2.75 -14.77 -6.10
N LEU A 148 2.76 -16.00 -5.59
CA LEU A 148 3.32 -16.29 -4.26
C LEU A 148 4.85 -16.08 -4.18
N PRO A 149 5.69 -16.55 -5.13
CA PRO A 149 7.14 -16.31 -5.11
C PRO A 149 7.55 -14.84 -5.01
N MET A 150 6.68 -13.91 -5.41
CA MET A 150 6.91 -12.48 -5.21
C MET A 150 6.95 -12.06 -3.74
N PHE A 151 6.36 -12.84 -2.84
CA PHE A 151 6.33 -12.54 -1.41
C PHE A 151 7.33 -13.37 -0.59
N THR A 152 8.20 -14.13 -1.25
CA THR A 152 9.27 -14.93 -0.61
C THR A 152 10.63 -14.26 -0.85
N HIS A 153 11.73 -14.91 -0.46
CA HIS A 153 13.09 -14.43 -0.76
C HIS A 153 13.41 -14.33 -2.28
N HIS A 154 12.47 -14.75 -3.13
CA HIS A 154 12.55 -14.61 -4.57
C HIS A 154 11.95 -13.30 -5.11
N ALA A 155 11.40 -12.41 -4.27
CA ALA A 155 10.69 -11.22 -4.72
C ALA A 155 11.51 -10.36 -5.68
N ALA A 156 12.81 -10.19 -5.38
CA ALA A 156 13.69 -9.38 -6.21
C ALA A 156 13.81 -9.89 -7.65
N TYR A 157 13.67 -11.20 -7.87
CA TYR A 157 13.81 -11.84 -9.17
C TYR A 157 12.52 -11.83 -9.99
N THR A 158 11.41 -11.33 -9.42
CA THR A 158 10.14 -11.24 -10.13
C THR A 158 10.03 -9.97 -10.98
N ASN A 159 9.23 -10.09 -12.04
CA ASN A 159 9.01 -9.02 -12.99
C ASN A 159 7.94 -8.01 -12.55
N GLU A 160 7.18 -8.26 -11.48
CA GLU A 160 6.07 -7.40 -11.05
C GLU A 160 6.46 -6.33 -10.04
N VAL A 161 7.43 -6.62 -9.16
CA VAL A 161 7.88 -5.68 -8.12
C VAL A 161 8.48 -4.42 -8.74
N ILE A 162 7.97 -3.27 -8.33
CA ILE A 162 8.45 -1.93 -8.73
C ILE A 162 9.47 -1.41 -7.72
N PHE A 163 9.16 -1.47 -6.42
CA PHE A 163 10.02 -0.99 -5.35
C PHE A 163 9.76 -1.76 -4.06
N ALA A 164 10.83 -2.24 -3.43
CA ALA A 164 10.75 -3.02 -2.20
C ALA A 164 12.02 -2.85 -1.37
N THR A 165 11.92 -3.03 -0.05
CA THR A 165 13.08 -3.01 0.85
C THR A 165 13.31 -4.37 1.48
N ALA A 166 14.56 -4.84 1.47
CA ALA A 166 14.91 -6.09 2.11
C ALA A 166 14.86 -5.97 3.64
N PHE A 167 14.37 -7.01 4.30
CA PHE A 167 14.43 -7.24 5.74
C PHE A 167 14.85 -8.70 5.99
N GLN A 168 15.30 -9.01 7.21
CA GLN A 168 15.67 -10.38 7.56
C GLN A 168 14.73 -10.89 8.65
N PRO A 169 13.98 -11.98 8.48
CA PRO A 169 13.00 -12.48 9.43
C PRO A 169 13.60 -12.99 10.76
N SER A 170 14.91 -12.82 10.97
CA SER A 170 15.64 -13.13 12.20
C SER A 170 16.20 -11.85 12.84
N GLY A 171 16.62 -11.94 14.11
CA GLY A 171 17.15 -10.78 14.83
C GLY A 171 16.07 -9.73 15.14
N MET A 172 16.33 -8.46 14.81
CA MET A 172 15.45 -7.34 15.15
C MET A 172 14.07 -7.40 14.47
N ASP A 173 13.93 -8.12 13.35
CA ASP A 173 12.66 -8.21 12.61
C ASP A 173 11.85 -9.47 12.96
N ALA A 174 12.26 -10.25 13.97
CA ALA A 174 11.51 -11.45 14.40
C ALA A 174 10.07 -11.13 14.83
N SER A 175 9.82 -9.91 15.32
CA SER A 175 8.47 -9.41 15.64
C SER A 175 7.57 -9.29 14.41
N PHE A 176 8.14 -9.01 13.23
CA PHE A 176 7.39 -8.95 11.97
C PHE A 176 6.91 -10.34 11.56
N VAL A 177 7.73 -11.38 11.77
CA VAL A 177 7.32 -12.77 11.54
C VAL A 177 6.16 -13.17 12.45
N ALA A 178 6.21 -12.76 13.73
CA ALA A 178 5.13 -13.05 14.67
C ALA A 178 3.78 -12.42 14.25
N LEU A 179 3.81 -11.27 13.56
CA LEU A 179 2.60 -10.62 13.06
C LEU A 179 1.88 -11.50 12.02
N TYR A 180 2.62 -12.07 11.07
CA TYR A 180 2.11 -12.88 9.95
C TYR A 180 1.99 -14.39 10.27
N GLY A 181 2.48 -14.83 11.43
CA GLY A 181 2.40 -16.21 11.93
C GLY A 181 3.57 -17.08 11.46
N HIS A 182 3.69 -18.31 11.97
CA HIS A 182 4.59 -19.33 11.42
C HIS A 182 4.22 -20.72 11.96
N MET A 183 4.88 -21.79 11.50
CA MET A 183 4.57 -23.18 11.86
C MET A 183 4.30 -23.51 13.34
N ALA A 184 4.78 -22.71 14.30
CA ALA A 184 4.59 -22.93 15.74
C ALA A 184 3.76 -21.84 16.43
N LYS A 185 3.26 -20.83 15.70
CA LYS A 185 2.46 -19.73 16.23
C LYS A 185 1.45 -19.20 15.22
N ASP A 186 0.20 -19.03 15.66
CA ASP A 186 -0.83 -18.37 14.87
C ASP A 186 -0.46 -16.91 14.58
N PRO A 187 -0.89 -16.36 13.43
CA PRO A 187 -0.70 -14.96 13.12
C PRO A 187 -1.43 -14.06 14.11
N GLN A 188 -0.83 -12.92 14.44
CA GLN A 188 -1.48 -11.88 15.27
C GLN A 188 -2.48 -11.03 14.48
N ILE A 189 -2.44 -11.11 13.14
CA ILE A 189 -3.43 -10.51 12.25
C ILE A 189 -4.20 -11.60 11.51
N SER A 190 -5.48 -11.35 11.32
CA SER A 190 -6.35 -12.17 10.50
C SER A 190 -7.29 -11.29 9.69
N ALA A 191 -7.81 -11.85 8.61
CA ALA A 191 -8.91 -11.24 7.89
C ALA A 191 -10.19 -11.36 8.72
N SER A 192 -11.11 -10.41 8.57
CA SER A 192 -12.41 -10.48 9.24
C SER A 192 -13.27 -11.57 8.60
N GLU A 193 -13.90 -12.41 9.42
CA GLU A 193 -14.88 -13.41 9.00
C GLU A 193 -16.02 -12.78 8.17
N LYS A 194 -16.45 -11.57 8.54
CA LYS A 194 -17.53 -10.85 7.84
C LYS A 194 -17.17 -10.49 6.41
N LEU A 195 -15.88 -10.30 6.09
CA LEU A 195 -15.46 -10.04 4.71
C LEU A 195 -15.77 -11.24 3.82
N TYR A 196 -15.53 -12.46 4.31
CA TYR A 196 -15.84 -13.68 3.55
C TYR A 196 -17.34 -13.95 3.49
N ASN A 197 -18.06 -13.73 4.59
CA ASN A 197 -19.53 -13.87 4.61
C ASN A 197 -20.23 -12.94 3.61
N ARG A 198 -19.59 -11.84 3.21
CA ARG A 198 -20.09 -10.93 2.16
C ARG A 198 -19.67 -11.32 0.75
N GLY A 199 -18.97 -12.44 0.57
CA GLY A 199 -18.54 -12.92 -0.74
C GLY A 199 -17.35 -12.15 -1.32
N MET A 200 -16.46 -11.60 -0.48
CA MET A 200 -15.29 -10.82 -0.93
C MET A 200 -14.45 -11.56 -1.97
N PHE A 201 -14.27 -12.87 -1.82
CA PHE A 201 -13.64 -13.75 -2.79
C PHE A 201 -14.69 -14.70 -3.37
N ASN A 202 -14.73 -14.82 -4.70
CA ASN A 202 -15.48 -15.89 -5.34
C ASN A 202 -14.71 -17.24 -5.20
N SER A 203 -15.36 -18.35 -5.56
CA SER A 203 -14.75 -19.69 -5.48
C SER A 203 -13.61 -19.93 -6.47
N THR A 204 -13.45 -19.08 -7.49
CA THR A 204 -12.37 -19.14 -8.49
C THR A 204 -11.20 -18.22 -8.18
N ASP A 205 -11.31 -17.35 -7.17
CA ASP A 205 -10.28 -16.37 -6.83
C ASP A 205 -9.20 -17.05 -5.98
N GLU A 206 -8.05 -17.25 -6.61
CA GLU A 206 -6.91 -17.97 -6.03
C GLU A 206 -6.19 -17.18 -4.94
N ARG A 207 -6.43 -15.86 -4.83
CA ARG A 207 -5.82 -15.03 -3.77
C ARG A 207 -6.34 -15.40 -2.38
N ARG A 208 -7.52 -16.03 -2.26
CA ARG A 208 -8.05 -16.46 -0.95
C ARG A 208 -7.04 -17.32 -0.18
N TYR A 209 -6.36 -18.23 -0.87
CA TYR A 209 -5.35 -19.12 -0.29
C TYR A 209 -4.08 -18.38 0.17
N LEU A 210 -3.83 -17.17 -0.33
CA LEU A 210 -2.70 -16.31 0.07
C LEU A 210 -3.08 -15.30 1.16
N THR A 211 -4.35 -15.28 1.57
CA THR A 211 -4.93 -14.22 2.41
C THR A 211 -5.62 -14.79 3.65
N ASN A 212 -5.03 -15.80 4.27
CA ASN A 212 -5.40 -16.33 5.61
C ASN A 212 -6.69 -17.16 5.69
N VAL A 213 -7.47 -17.38 4.62
CA VAL A 213 -8.75 -18.11 4.67
C VAL A 213 -9.09 -18.87 3.38
N SER A 214 -9.67 -20.06 3.51
CA SER A 214 -10.43 -20.73 2.44
C SER A 214 -11.79 -21.15 2.99
N SER A 215 -12.82 -21.07 2.16
CA SER A 215 -14.10 -21.71 2.44
C SER A 215 -13.96 -23.23 2.31
N ALA A 216 -14.43 -23.97 3.31
CA ALA A 216 -15.12 -25.22 3.03
C ALA A 216 -16.58 -24.86 2.70
N ASN A 217 -17.28 -25.70 1.94
CA ASN A 217 -18.69 -25.46 1.60
C ASN A 217 -19.55 -25.22 2.87
N ASP A 218 -20.69 -24.54 2.74
CA ASP A 218 -21.69 -24.31 3.82
C ASP A 218 -21.31 -23.34 4.95
N GLY A 219 -20.46 -22.34 4.69
CA GLY A 219 -20.21 -21.24 5.65
C GLY A 219 -19.21 -21.57 6.76
N ASP A 220 -18.56 -22.73 6.70
CA ASP A 220 -17.43 -23.08 7.54
C ASP A 220 -16.12 -22.58 6.92
N TYR A 221 -15.43 -21.66 7.62
CA TYR A 221 -14.15 -21.10 7.20
C TYR A 221 -12.97 -21.84 7.81
N THR A 222 -12.03 -22.26 6.96
CA THR A 222 -10.71 -22.71 7.41
C THR A 222 -9.75 -21.54 7.34
N TYR A 223 -9.23 -21.12 8.49
CA TYR A 223 -8.17 -20.13 8.56
C TYR A 223 -6.81 -20.80 8.38
N TYR A 224 -5.99 -20.28 7.46
CA TYR A 224 -4.60 -20.70 7.25
C TYR A 224 -3.67 -19.60 7.71
N GLN A 225 -2.38 -19.88 7.88
CA GLN A 225 -1.39 -18.81 8.10
C GLN A 225 -1.33 -17.86 6.88
N ILE A 226 -0.64 -16.73 7.01
CA ILE A 226 -0.46 -15.77 5.91
C ILE A 226 0.89 -16.05 5.24
N PRO A 227 0.95 -16.52 3.98
CA PRO A 227 2.22 -16.86 3.36
C PRO A 227 3.02 -15.64 2.87
N LYS A 228 2.39 -14.47 2.76
CA LYS A 228 3.06 -13.26 2.31
C LYS A 228 4.19 -12.85 3.26
N PHE A 229 5.35 -12.52 2.69
CA PHE A 229 6.54 -11.95 3.33
C PHE A 229 7.31 -12.86 4.30
N ILE A 230 6.74 -13.99 4.70
CA ILE A 230 7.34 -14.84 5.73
C ILE A 230 7.54 -16.29 5.27
N ALA A 231 6.71 -16.80 4.35
CA ALA A 231 6.84 -18.16 3.88
C ALA A 231 7.94 -18.23 2.82
N ASP A 232 8.92 -19.09 3.03
CA ASP A 232 9.77 -19.55 1.96
C ASP A 232 9.03 -20.53 1.06
N GLY A 233 8.30 -21.48 1.67
CA GLY A 233 7.49 -22.53 1.02
C GLY A 233 6.05 -22.53 1.51
N TYR A 234 5.11 -22.83 0.62
CA TYR A 234 3.69 -22.98 0.93
C TYR A 234 3.11 -24.16 0.15
N GLU A 235 2.34 -25.01 0.82
CA GLU A 235 1.65 -26.13 0.18
C GLU A 235 0.30 -26.34 0.86
N LEU A 236 -0.78 -26.37 0.07
CA LEU A 236 -2.12 -26.71 0.56
C LEU A 236 -2.26 -28.22 0.71
N VAL A 237 -2.59 -28.69 1.91
CA VAL A 237 -2.76 -30.11 2.23
C VAL A 237 -4.24 -30.47 2.14
N GLY A 238 -4.57 -31.49 1.34
CA GLY A 238 -5.95 -31.97 1.14
C GLY A 238 -6.55 -31.66 -0.25
N GLY A 239 -5.78 -31.06 -1.16
CA GLY A 239 -6.19 -30.83 -2.56
C GLY A 239 -7.04 -29.57 -2.80
N VAL A 240 -7.20 -29.18 -4.07
CA VAL A 240 -7.96 -27.99 -4.49
C VAL A 240 -9.46 -28.26 -4.27
N GLY A 241 -10.10 -27.44 -3.42
CA GLY A 241 -11.53 -27.55 -3.09
C GLY A 241 -11.86 -28.28 -1.77
N GLY A 242 -10.85 -28.70 -1.00
CA GLY A 242 -11.04 -29.42 0.27
C GLY A 242 -9.82 -29.40 1.20
N ALA A 243 -8.97 -28.37 1.09
CA ALA A 243 -7.75 -28.28 1.88
C ALA A 243 -8.07 -28.14 3.38
N SER A 244 -7.51 -29.00 4.21
CA SER A 244 -7.71 -29.01 5.67
C SER A 244 -6.56 -28.38 6.45
N ALA A 245 -5.41 -28.15 5.80
CA ALA A 245 -4.25 -27.49 6.37
C ALA A 245 -3.36 -26.87 5.27
N ALA A 246 -2.35 -26.10 5.70
CA ALA A 246 -1.29 -25.65 4.81
C ALA A 246 0.08 -25.86 5.48
N ASN A 247 1.01 -26.46 4.74
CA ASN A 247 2.41 -26.59 5.16
C ASN A 247 3.17 -25.30 4.82
N TYR A 248 4.03 -24.90 5.76
CA TYR A 248 4.89 -23.72 5.63
C TYR A 248 6.34 -24.14 5.73
N THR A 249 7.20 -23.52 4.94
CA THR A 249 8.64 -23.58 5.15
C THR A 249 9.13 -22.17 5.41
N LEU A 250 9.96 -21.98 6.44
CA LEU A 250 10.65 -20.72 6.70
C LEU A 250 12.10 -20.84 6.24
N ALA A 251 12.66 -19.74 5.74
CA ALA A 251 14.10 -19.61 5.51
C ALA A 251 14.65 -18.45 6.35
N PRO A 252 14.85 -18.63 7.67
CA PRO A 252 15.13 -17.54 8.61
C PRO A 252 16.46 -16.80 8.35
N ASN A 253 17.36 -17.41 7.57
CA ASN A 253 18.65 -16.86 7.18
C ASN A 253 18.63 -16.22 5.78
N LYS A 254 17.47 -16.10 5.14
CA LYS A 254 17.29 -15.41 3.86
C LYS A 254 16.72 -14.02 4.08
N SER A 255 17.01 -13.11 3.16
CA SER A 255 16.36 -11.80 3.13
C SER A 255 15.05 -11.91 2.38
N TYR A 256 14.01 -11.28 2.91
CA TYR A 256 12.70 -11.13 2.30
C TYR A 256 12.48 -9.66 1.99
N GLU A 257 11.58 -9.33 1.07
CA GLU A 257 11.34 -7.96 0.66
C GLU A 257 9.95 -7.46 1.07
N TRP A 258 9.92 -6.34 1.79
CA TRP A 258 8.69 -5.58 1.99
C TRP A 258 8.39 -4.76 0.74
N ILE A 259 7.29 -5.11 0.05
CA ILE A 259 6.94 -4.51 -1.23
C ILE A 259 6.10 -3.26 -0.98
N PHE A 260 6.59 -2.11 -1.43
CA PHE A 260 5.86 -0.86 -1.37
C PHE A 260 5.00 -0.64 -2.62
N TYR A 261 5.57 -0.95 -3.79
CA TYR A 261 4.89 -0.81 -5.07
C TYR A 261 5.12 -2.02 -5.96
N ARG A 262 4.04 -2.49 -6.58
CA ARG A 262 4.01 -3.55 -7.58
C ARG A 262 3.02 -3.19 -8.68
N LEU A 263 3.09 -3.89 -9.81
CA LEU A 263 2.34 -3.50 -11.01
C LEU A 263 0.83 -3.25 -10.77
N PRO A 264 0.10 -4.03 -9.95
CA PRO A 264 -1.30 -3.75 -9.62
C PRO A 264 -1.56 -2.40 -8.97
N ASP A 265 -0.58 -1.81 -8.26
CA ASP A 265 -0.73 -0.46 -7.72
C ASP A 265 -1.01 0.54 -8.85
N ILE A 266 -0.26 0.44 -9.96
CA ILE A 266 -0.42 1.35 -11.10
C ILE A 266 -1.80 1.18 -11.74
N TYR A 267 -2.21 -0.07 -12.00
CA TYR A 267 -3.52 -0.37 -12.59
C TYR A 267 -4.65 0.15 -11.69
N LEU A 268 -4.61 -0.14 -10.39
CA LEU A 268 -5.71 0.20 -9.49
C LEU A 268 -5.69 1.69 -9.08
N MET A 269 -4.54 2.36 -9.03
CA MET A 269 -4.48 3.83 -8.86
C MET A 269 -5.05 4.53 -10.09
N ARG A 270 -4.71 4.06 -11.30
CA ARG A 270 -5.26 4.58 -12.55
C ARG A 270 -6.77 4.34 -12.64
N ALA A 271 -7.24 3.12 -12.35
CA ALA A 271 -8.66 2.79 -12.32
C ALA A 271 -9.42 3.75 -11.42
N GLU A 272 -8.92 3.95 -10.21
CA GLU A 272 -9.55 4.83 -9.24
C GLU A 272 -9.59 6.30 -9.71
N ALA A 273 -8.48 6.82 -10.23
CA ALA A 273 -8.43 8.17 -10.76
C ALA A 273 -9.40 8.37 -11.93
N LEU A 274 -9.54 7.38 -12.82
CA LEU A 274 -10.51 7.43 -13.93
C LEU A 274 -11.95 7.48 -13.45
N VAL A 275 -12.30 6.72 -12.41
CA VAL A 275 -13.65 6.75 -11.81
C VAL A 275 -13.97 8.12 -11.24
N GLU A 276 -13.02 8.74 -10.54
CA GLU A 276 -13.22 10.08 -10.00
C GLU A 276 -13.26 11.15 -11.10
N LEU A 277 -12.52 10.98 -12.19
CA LEU A 277 -12.67 11.83 -13.38
C LEU A 277 -14.05 11.66 -14.00
N ALA A 278 -14.58 10.43 -14.08
CA ALA A 278 -15.93 10.16 -14.58
C ALA A 278 -16.99 10.92 -13.76
N ALA A 279 -16.83 10.96 -12.43
CA ALA A 279 -17.73 11.67 -11.52
C ALA A 279 -17.82 13.19 -11.79
N THR A 280 -16.83 13.77 -12.47
CA THR A 280 -16.83 15.20 -12.85
C THR A 280 -17.52 15.49 -14.19
N LYS A 281 -17.88 14.45 -14.96
CA LYS A 281 -18.44 14.59 -16.31
C LYS A 281 -19.95 14.74 -16.27
N SER A 282 -20.50 15.39 -17.30
CA SER A 282 -21.93 15.68 -17.39
C SER A 282 -22.67 14.87 -18.45
N THR A 283 -21.95 14.22 -19.37
CA THR A 283 -22.55 13.40 -20.44
C THR A 283 -22.32 11.92 -20.19
N ASN A 284 -23.32 11.10 -20.52
CA ASN A 284 -23.21 9.65 -20.37
C ASN A 284 -22.08 9.05 -21.21
N ASP A 285 -21.80 9.61 -22.39
CA ASP A 285 -20.74 9.11 -23.26
C ASP A 285 -19.35 9.33 -22.64
N GLU A 286 -19.09 10.50 -22.06
CA GLU A 286 -17.84 10.76 -21.33
C GLU A 286 -17.73 9.89 -20.09
N ILE A 287 -18.78 9.82 -19.25
CA ILE A 287 -18.80 8.96 -18.05
C ILE A 287 -18.47 7.53 -18.45
N ASN A 288 -19.19 6.98 -19.43
CA ASN A 288 -19.00 5.61 -19.89
C ASN A 288 -17.59 5.38 -20.44
N SER A 289 -16.98 6.35 -21.14
CA SER A 289 -15.60 6.22 -21.63
C SER A 289 -14.58 6.03 -20.49
N TYR A 290 -14.71 6.82 -19.43
CA TYR A 290 -13.86 6.68 -18.23
C TYR A 290 -14.14 5.37 -17.49
N LEU A 291 -15.41 4.99 -17.30
CA LEU A 291 -15.76 3.75 -16.60
C LEU A 291 -15.31 2.49 -17.36
N ASN A 292 -15.40 2.47 -18.70
CA ASN A 292 -14.82 1.39 -19.52
C ASN A 292 -13.30 1.32 -19.35
N SER A 293 -12.62 2.46 -19.34
CA SER A 293 -11.17 2.49 -19.09
C SER A 293 -10.81 2.02 -17.68
N ALA A 294 -11.65 2.31 -16.68
CA ALA A 294 -11.43 1.89 -15.30
C ALA A 294 -11.64 0.38 -15.13
N ILE A 295 -12.72 -0.19 -15.69
CA ILE A 295 -13.00 -1.62 -15.57
C ILE A 295 -11.91 -2.45 -16.27
N ASP A 296 -11.35 -1.97 -17.39
CA ASP A 296 -10.23 -2.64 -18.05
C ASP A 296 -9.02 -2.77 -17.11
N MET A 297 -8.73 -1.74 -16.32
CA MET A 297 -7.62 -1.77 -15.35
C MET A 297 -7.89 -2.74 -14.20
N VAL A 298 -9.12 -2.76 -13.65
CA VAL A 298 -9.53 -3.72 -12.61
C VAL A 298 -9.52 -5.15 -13.16
N ASN A 299 -9.97 -5.34 -14.40
CA ASN A 299 -10.04 -6.66 -15.03
C ASN A 299 -8.65 -7.30 -15.17
N ASN A 300 -7.60 -6.51 -15.36
CA ASN A 300 -6.21 -7.01 -15.36
C ASN A 300 -5.83 -7.69 -14.04
N THR A 301 -6.29 -7.17 -12.89
CA THR A 301 -6.01 -7.78 -11.59
C THR A 301 -7.00 -8.90 -11.27
N TYR A 302 -8.28 -8.71 -11.59
CA TYR A 302 -9.32 -9.69 -11.32
C TYR A 302 -9.08 -10.99 -12.09
N MET A 303 -8.85 -10.89 -13.40
CA MET A 303 -8.59 -12.07 -14.24
C MET A 303 -7.26 -12.73 -13.90
N ARG A 304 -6.30 -11.99 -13.32
CA ARG A 304 -5.05 -12.55 -12.82
C ARG A 304 -5.29 -13.65 -11.79
N ALA A 305 -6.33 -13.48 -10.99
CA ALA A 305 -6.65 -14.27 -9.82
C ALA A 305 -7.69 -15.35 -10.10
N ASN A 306 -8.46 -15.19 -11.18
CA ASN A 306 -9.49 -16.11 -11.64
C ASN A 306 -9.03 -16.83 -12.92
N VAL A 307 -7.95 -17.61 -12.82
CA VAL A 307 -7.24 -18.15 -13.99
C VAL A 307 -8.14 -19.02 -14.86
N ASP A 308 -8.99 -19.82 -14.23
CA ASP A 308 -9.91 -20.74 -14.92
C ASP A 308 -10.99 -20.01 -15.73
N LEU A 309 -11.23 -18.73 -15.44
CA LEU A 309 -12.21 -17.90 -16.12
C LEU A 309 -11.63 -17.09 -17.29
N ARG A 310 -10.30 -17.01 -17.44
CA ARG A 310 -9.62 -16.12 -18.42
C ARG A 310 -10.04 -16.30 -19.87
N ALA A 311 -10.47 -17.51 -20.25
CA ALA A 311 -10.88 -17.81 -21.62
C ALA A 311 -12.38 -17.58 -21.88
N THR A 312 -13.19 -17.42 -20.82
CA THR A 312 -14.65 -17.55 -20.89
C THR A 312 -15.40 -16.40 -20.25
N ASP A 313 -14.72 -15.56 -19.45
CA ASP A 313 -15.36 -14.51 -18.66
C ASP A 313 -14.49 -13.25 -18.55
N SER A 314 -15.11 -12.16 -18.13
CA SER A 314 -14.48 -10.88 -17.79
C SER A 314 -15.46 -10.05 -16.97
N LEU A 315 -14.96 -9.13 -16.15
CA LEU A 315 -15.83 -8.17 -15.49
C LEU A 315 -16.67 -7.40 -16.53
N SER A 316 -17.97 -7.31 -16.29
CA SER A 316 -18.89 -6.69 -17.25
C SER A 316 -19.23 -5.26 -16.83
N ILE A 317 -19.06 -4.31 -17.76
CA ILE A 317 -19.52 -2.93 -17.54
C ILE A 317 -21.03 -2.84 -17.26
N LYS A 318 -21.81 -3.87 -17.63
CA LYS A 318 -23.25 -3.96 -17.33
C LYS A 318 -23.54 -4.14 -15.84
N GLU A 319 -22.60 -4.69 -15.08
CA GLU A 319 -22.72 -4.86 -13.62
C GLU A 319 -22.21 -3.62 -12.87
N TYR A 320 -21.30 -2.87 -13.48
CA TYR A 320 -20.61 -1.71 -12.88
C TYR A 320 -20.83 -0.45 -13.72
N PHE A 321 -22.07 -0.18 -14.10
CA PHE A 321 -22.43 0.86 -15.07
C PHE A 321 -22.47 2.28 -14.49
N SER A 322 -22.40 2.44 -13.18
CA SER A 322 -22.41 3.74 -12.50
C SER A 322 -21.07 4.04 -11.84
N VAL A 323 -20.82 5.32 -11.57
CA VAL A 323 -19.63 5.77 -10.84
C VAL A 323 -19.53 5.07 -9.49
N ASP A 324 -20.63 4.99 -8.73
CA ASP A 324 -20.61 4.40 -7.38
C ASP A 324 -20.36 2.89 -7.41
N LEU A 325 -20.98 2.16 -8.34
CA LEU A 325 -20.71 0.72 -8.51
C LEU A 325 -19.25 0.47 -8.92
N MET A 326 -18.68 1.33 -9.78
CA MET A 326 -17.28 1.22 -10.17
C MET A 326 -16.32 1.60 -9.03
N ARG A 327 -16.67 2.59 -8.18
CA ARG A 327 -15.90 2.91 -6.97
C ARG A 327 -15.84 1.72 -6.03
N GLU A 328 -16.98 1.07 -5.79
CA GLU A 328 -17.07 -0.15 -4.97
C GLU A 328 -16.19 -1.26 -5.55
N LEU A 329 -16.32 -1.54 -6.86
CA LEU A 329 -15.50 -2.54 -7.54
C LEU A 329 -14.00 -2.28 -7.37
N VAL A 330 -13.56 -1.04 -7.61
CA VAL A 330 -12.14 -0.67 -7.48
C VAL A 330 -11.66 -0.87 -6.04
N MET A 331 -12.44 -0.44 -5.04
CA MET A 331 -12.06 -0.54 -3.63
C MET A 331 -12.07 -1.98 -3.09
N ASP A 332 -12.98 -2.80 -3.58
CA ASP A 332 -13.03 -4.23 -3.28
C ASP A 332 -11.87 -4.98 -3.94
N GLU A 333 -11.54 -4.63 -5.18
CA GLU A 333 -10.40 -5.23 -5.87
C GLU A 333 -9.07 -4.84 -5.22
N ARG A 334 -8.92 -3.58 -4.79
CA ARG A 334 -7.78 -3.17 -3.95
C ARG A 334 -7.72 -3.97 -2.65
N GLN A 335 -8.86 -4.23 -2.01
CA GLN A 335 -8.91 -5.02 -0.78
C GLN A 335 -8.47 -6.47 -0.99
N ARG A 336 -8.96 -7.13 -2.05
CA ARG A 336 -8.55 -8.49 -2.43
C ARG A 336 -7.07 -8.55 -2.79
N GLU A 337 -6.63 -7.65 -3.65
CA GLU A 337 -5.29 -7.67 -4.23
C GLU A 337 -4.22 -7.38 -3.18
N PHE A 338 -4.41 -6.37 -2.34
CA PHE A 338 -3.42 -5.88 -1.38
C PHE A 338 -3.62 -6.35 0.06
N MET A 339 -4.44 -7.37 0.27
CA MET A 339 -4.67 -7.88 1.62
C MET A 339 -3.36 -8.29 2.29
N PHE A 340 -3.15 -7.81 3.52
CA PHE A 340 -1.92 -7.96 4.31
C PHE A 340 -0.66 -7.28 3.75
N GLU A 341 -0.78 -6.26 2.89
CA GLU A 341 0.37 -5.50 2.35
C GLU A 341 0.46 -4.08 2.95
N GLY A 342 -0.21 -3.82 4.07
CA GLY A 342 -0.13 -2.53 4.78
C GLY A 342 -0.82 -1.34 4.09
N LYS A 343 -1.67 -1.59 3.07
CA LYS A 343 -2.30 -0.53 2.26
C LYS A 343 -3.72 -0.14 2.71
N ARG A 344 -4.49 -1.08 3.28
CA ARG A 344 -5.93 -0.90 3.53
C ARG A 344 -6.26 0.31 4.40
N TRP A 345 -5.47 0.59 5.44
CA TRP A 345 -5.72 1.76 6.29
C TRP A 345 -5.65 3.08 5.50
N PHE A 346 -4.63 3.24 4.67
CA PHE A 346 -4.45 4.44 3.86
C PHE A 346 -5.50 4.56 2.75
N ASP A 347 -5.98 3.44 2.21
CA ASP A 347 -7.12 3.44 1.29
C ASP A 347 -8.39 3.99 1.97
N LEU A 348 -8.70 3.50 3.16
CA LEU A 348 -9.88 3.95 3.93
C LEU A 348 -9.75 5.42 4.35
N LEU A 349 -8.58 5.84 4.85
CA LEU A 349 -8.32 7.22 5.21
C LEU A 349 -8.42 8.16 4.00
N ARG A 350 -7.93 7.72 2.84
CA ARG A 350 -8.04 8.50 1.60
C ARG A 350 -9.48 8.65 1.13
N GLN A 351 -10.31 7.60 1.22
CA GLN A 351 -11.75 7.71 0.97
C GLN A 351 -12.43 8.65 1.98
N ALA A 352 -12.06 8.53 3.25
CA ALA A 352 -12.61 9.37 4.30
C ALA A 352 -12.32 10.86 4.05
N ARG A 353 -11.11 11.20 3.64
CA ARG A 353 -10.73 12.55 3.23
C ARG A 353 -11.48 13.01 1.98
N ARG A 354 -11.57 12.15 0.95
CA ARG A 354 -12.22 12.48 -0.33
C ARG A 354 -13.69 12.85 -0.14
N PHE A 355 -14.42 12.06 0.65
CA PHE A 355 -15.86 12.23 0.85
C PHE A 355 -16.21 12.96 2.15
N ASN A 356 -15.21 13.40 2.90
CA ASN A 356 -15.36 14.08 4.19
C ASN A 356 -16.26 13.30 5.16
N THR A 357 -16.03 11.99 5.27
CA THR A 357 -16.76 11.10 6.18
C THR A 357 -15.85 10.01 6.75
N ALA A 358 -15.96 9.73 8.04
CA ALA A 358 -15.20 8.66 8.68
C ALA A 358 -15.79 7.25 8.43
N ASP A 359 -16.96 7.16 7.78
CA ASP A 359 -17.74 5.92 7.66
C ASP A 359 -16.93 4.77 7.06
N TYR A 360 -16.11 5.05 6.04
CA TYR A 360 -15.23 4.04 5.43
C TYR A 360 -14.32 3.35 6.45
N ALA A 361 -13.70 4.13 7.35
CA ALA A 361 -12.83 3.59 8.39
C ALA A 361 -13.63 2.91 9.51
N VAL A 362 -14.74 3.52 9.93
CA VAL A 362 -15.63 2.99 10.97
C VAL A 362 -16.18 1.62 10.57
N SER A 363 -16.80 1.50 9.39
CA SER A 363 -17.38 0.24 8.90
C SER A 363 -16.34 -0.88 8.79
N ALA A 364 -15.12 -0.57 8.33
CA ALA A 364 -14.05 -1.56 8.26
C ALA A 364 -13.60 -2.07 9.65
N VAL A 365 -13.63 -1.22 10.68
CA VAL A 365 -13.31 -1.62 12.06
C VAL A 365 -14.46 -2.37 12.71
N GLU A 366 -15.71 -1.98 12.45
CA GLU A 366 -16.92 -2.71 12.87
C GLU A 366 -16.96 -4.13 12.31
N ASP A 367 -16.41 -4.32 11.10
CA ASP A 367 -16.30 -5.64 10.51
C ASP A 367 -15.34 -6.55 11.27
N LYS A 368 -14.32 -5.99 11.93
CA LYS A 368 -13.31 -6.76 12.66
C LYS A 368 -13.61 -6.92 14.15
N ARG A 369 -14.27 -5.95 14.79
CA ARG A 369 -14.46 -5.95 16.25
C ARG A 369 -15.77 -6.62 16.67
N PHE A 370 -15.71 -7.42 17.73
CA PHE A 370 -16.90 -7.91 18.42
C PHE A 370 -17.58 -6.75 19.18
N PRO A 371 -18.93 -6.71 19.24
CA PRO A 371 -19.66 -5.66 19.94
C PRO A 371 -19.50 -5.81 21.45
N ASN A 372 -18.47 -5.18 22.01
CA ASN A 372 -18.33 -4.92 23.43
C ASN A 372 -18.28 -3.40 23.69
N SER A 373 -18.39 -2.98 24.96
CA SER A 373 -18.41 -1.56 25.33
C SER A 373 -17.15 -0.80 24.88
N SER A 374 -15.97 -1.42 24.97
CA SER A 374 -14.71 -0.84 24.49
C SER A 374 -14.68 -0.63 22.98
N SER A 375 -15.32 -1.51 22.21
CA SER A 375 -15.49 -1.35 20.76
C SER A 375 -16.36 -0.15 20.43
N GLN A 376 -17.48 0.07 21.12
CA GLN A 376 -18.38 1.20 20.87
C GLN A 376 -17.72 2.56 21.16
N VAL A 377 -16.95 2.65 22.25
CA VAL A 377 -16.18 3.87 22.57
C VAL A 377 -15.13 4.15 21.49
N ALA A 378 -14.43 3.12 21.01
CA ALA A 378 -13.45 3.29 19.95
C ALA A 378 -14.08 3.74 18.63
N LEU A 379 -15.22 3.14 18.25
CA LEU A 379 -15.96 3.51 17.04
C LEU A 379 -16.45 4.97 17.10
N SER A 380 -17.05 5.37 18.24
CA SER A 380 -17.49 6.75 18.45
C SER A 380 -16.36 7.77 18.33
N LYS A 381 -15.15 7.46 18.82
CA LYS A 381 -13.97 8.30 18.63
C LYS A 381 -13.55 8.37 17.15
N MET A 382 -13.49 7.21 16.50
CA MET A 382 -13.11 7.10 15.09
C MET A 382 -14.09 7.78 14.12
N SER A 383 -15.34 8.01 14.51
CA SER A 383 -16.30 8.79 13.72
C SER A 383 -15.88 10.27 13.55
N THR A 384 -14.88 10.74 14.29
CA THR A 384 -14.30 12.08 14.10
C THR A 384 -13.15 12.00 13.09
N MET A 385 -13.21 12.80 12.02
CA MET A 385 -12.18 12.80 10.96
C MET A 385 -10.76 13.01 11.50
N ASP A 386 -10.57 13.93 12.45
CA ASP A 386 -9.26 14.21 13.05
C ASP A 386 -8.71 13.04 13.89
N ALA A 387 -9.58 12.15 14.37
CA ALA A 387 -9.18 10.95 15.12
C ALA A 387 -8.58 9.86 14.22
N LEU A 388 -8.70 9.99 12.89
CA LEU A 388 -8.13 9.05 11.94
C LEU A 388 -6.61 9.26 11.73
N TYR A 389 -6.06 10.36 12.24
CA TYR A 389 -4.63 10.61 12.26
C TYR A 389 -4.03 10.21 13.60
N MET A 390 -2.77 9.79 13.60
CA MET A 390 -2.05 9.43 14.82
C MET A 390 -1.74 10.68 15.65
N PRO A 391 -1.63 10.55 16.99
CA PRO A 391 -1.13 11.62 17.84
C PRO A 391 0.36 11.83 17.59
N ILE A 392 0.81 13.07 17.70
CA ILE A 392 2.24 13.41 17.75
C ILE A 392 2.78 12.95 19.11
N TYR A 393 3.95 12.31 19.10
CA TYR A 393 4.57 11.80 20.33
C TYR A 393 4.89 12.95 21.29
N GLN A 394 4.56 12.78 22.57
CA GLN A 394 4.61 13.86 23.57
C GLN A 394 6.01 14.49 23.68
N THR A 395 7.06 13.68 23.66
CA THR A 395 8.44 14.18 23.73
C THR A 395 8.84 15.01 22.51
N GLU A 396 8.25 14.77 21.33
CA GLU A 396 8.50 15.62 20.15
C GLU A 396 7.90 17.03 20.34
N ILE A 397 6.74 17.13 21.00
CA ILE A 397 6.11 18.42 21.34
C ILE A 397 6.95 19.14 22.40
N GLU A 398 7.46 18.42 23.40
CA GLU A 398 8.31 18.98 24.45
C GLU A 398 9.65 19.51 23.90
N ASN A 399 10.20 18.85 22.87
CA ASN A 399 11.46 19.23 22.25
C ASN A 399 11.32 20.35 21.19
N ASN A 400 10.11 20.62 20.69
CA ASN A 400 9.83 21.63 19.69
C ASN A 400 8.63 22.47 20.11
N ASP A 401 8.89 23.62 20.73
CA ASP A 401 7.89 24.56 21.24
C ASP A 401 6.92 25.13 20.19
N LYS A 402 7.21 24.95 18.90
CA LYS A 402 6.31 25.31 17.78
C LYS A 402 5.48 24.15 17.26
N LEU A 403 5.71 22.93 17.75
CA LEU A 403 4.98 21.74 17.34
C LEU A 403 3.71 21.61 18.17
N VAL A 404 2.55 21.69 17.51
CA VAL A 404 1.24 21.58 18.18
C VAL A 404 0.58 20.23 17.87
N GLN A 405 -0.06 19.65 18.88
CA GLN A 405 -0.79 18.39 18.77
C GLN A 405 -1.92 18.47 17.73
N ASN A 406 -2.27 17.32 17.15
CA ASN A 406 -3.42 17.18 16.26
C ASN A 406 -4.74 17.47 17.00
N PRO A 407 -5.73 18.13 16.35
CA PRO A 407 -6.89 18.70 17.04
C PRO A 407 -7.62 17.73 17.97
N PHE A 408 -7.82 16.48 17.55
CA PHE A 408 -8.51 15.46 18.34
C PHE A 408 -7.82 15.12 19.68
N TYR A 409 -6.50 15.29 19.77
CA TYR A 409 -5.72 14.92 20.95
C TYR A 409 -5.30 16.15 21.79
N GLN A 410 -5.75 17.35 21.42
CA GLN A 410 -5.56 18.52 22.27
C GLN A 410 -6.44 18.32 23.52
N MET A 411 -5.84 18.37 24.70
CA MET A 411 -6.61 18.32 25.94
C MET A 411 -7.29 19.67 26.14
N ASP A 412 -8.62 19.67 26.32
CA ASP A 412 -9.33 20.85 26.78
C ASP A 412 -8.82 21.23 28.19
N GLU A 413 -8.54 22.52 28.43
CA GLU A 413 -8.11 23.10 29.73
C GLU A 413 -9.02 22.72 30.91
N THR A 414 -10.23 22.22 30.65
CA THR A 414 -11.17 21.73 31.67
C THR A 414 -10.80 20.37 32.26
N THR A 415 -9.98 19.57 31.57
CA THR A 415 -9.62 18.20 31.99
C THR A 415 -8.49 18.20 33.03
N GLU A 416 -7.57 19.18 32.99
CA GLU A 416 -6.50 19.35 33.97
C GLU A 416 -7.00 19.55 35.42
N LYS A 417 -8.23 20.06 35.60
CA LYS A 417 -8.82 20.29 36.92
C LYS A 417 -9.45 19.05 37.55
N ASN A 418 -9.68 17.98 36.78
CA ASN A 418 -10.35 16.78 37.27
C ASN A 418 -9.39 15.62 37.59
N GLU A 419 -8.15 15.64 37.09
CA GLU A 419 -7.14 14.64 37.45
C GLU A 419 -6.30 15.03 38.68
N ASN A 420 -6.42 16.28 39.14
CA ASN A 420 -5.76 16.80 40.35
C ASN A 420 -6.72 16.89 41.57
N LYS A 421 -7.76 16.05 41.64
CA LYS A 421 -8.66 15.96 42.81
C LYS A 421 -8.81 14.56 43.38
#